data_AF-A0A1D6LJ30-F1
#
_entry.id   AF-A0A1D6LJ30-F1
#
_cell.length_a   1.000
_cell.length_b   1.000
_cell.length_c   1.000
_cell.angle_alpha   90.00
_cell.angle_beta   90.00
_cell.angle_gamma   90.00
#
_symmetry.space_group_name_H-M   'P 1'
#
loop_
_entity.id
_entity.type
_entity.pdbx_description
1 polymer ?
#
loop_
_entity_poly.entity_id
_entity_poly.type
_entity_poly.pdbx_seq_one_letter_code
_entity_poly.pdbx_strand_id
1 'polypeptide(L)'
;MKISKDMELSERETDDLWKECGQGGDIFPCKICPRSFHPAWVGLSKVPTEWYCNSCRNLVQKEKALAKNKNAKAAGRQAGVDSIEQIMKRAIRNVPISDDLGGCALCK
;
A
#
# COMPACT_ATOMS: atom_id res chain seq x y z
N MET A 1 -0.57 5.82 -18.27
CA MET A 1 -0.30 6.45 -16.96
C MET A 1 0.85 5.69 -16.33
N LYS A 2 2.00 6.34 -16.14
CA LYS A 2 3.23 5.72 -15.66
C LYS A 2 3.27 5.86 -14.14
N ILE A 3 3.26 4.74 -13.41
CA ILE A 3 3.75 4.71 -12.04
C ILE A 3 5.11 4.03 -12.15
N SER A 4 6.12 4.85 -12.43
CA SER A 4 7.50 4.41 -12.49
C SER A 4 7.98 4.05 -11.09
N LYS A 5 8.84 3.05 -11.12
CA LYS A 5 9.38 2.31 -10.00
C LYS A 5 10.59 3.04 -9.46
N ASP A 6 10.30 4.19 -8.89
CA ASP A 6 11.23 5.03 -8.15
C ASP A 6 10.40 5.68 -7.04
N MET A 7 9.90 4.84 -6.11
CA MET A 7 9.86 5.32 -4.73
C MET A 7 11.29 5.22 -4.20
N GLU A 8 12.17 6.04 -4.80
CA GLU A 8 13.15 6.74 -3.99
C GLU A 8 12.41 7.28 -2.76
N LEU A 9 13.12 7.48 -1.68
CA LEU A 9 12.64 8.25 -0.54
C LEU A 9 12.42 9.70 -1.02
N SER A 10 11.46 9.92 -1.93
CA SER A 10 10.78 11.18 -2.13
C SER A 10 10.42 11.58 -0.73
N GLU A 11 11.03 12.68 -0.30
CA GLU A 11 10.67 13.43 0.89
C GLU A 11 9.15 13.41 0.90
N ARG A 12 8.58 12.51 1.71
CA ARG A 12 7.21 12.06 1.50
C ARG A 12 6.39 13.28 1.86
N GLU A 13 5.92 13.99 0.82
CA GLU A 13 5.20 15.24 0.99
C GLU A 13 4.04 14.89 1.91
N THR A 14 4.19 15.35 3.14
CA THR A 14 3.21 15.08 4.17
C THR A 14 2.02 15.92 3.76
N ASP A 15 0.87 15.27 3.71
CA ASP A 15 -0.38 15.91 3.36
C ASP A 15 -0.75 16.87 4.52
N ASP A 16 -0.15 18.06 4.45
CA ASP A 16 -0.36 19.18 5.34
C ASP A 16 -1.67 19.91 5.01
N LEU A 17 -2.60 19.30 4.25
CA LEU A 17 -3.93 19.86 4.02
C LEU A 17 -4.71 20.10 5.32
N TRP A 18 -4.19 19.66 6.48
CA TRP A 18 -4.68 20.02 7.83
C TRP A 18 -4.05 21.29 8.43
N LYS A 19 -3.55 22.22 7.61
CA LYS A 19 -3.14 23.57 8.05
C LYS A 19 -4.25 24.40 8.72
N GLU A 20 -5.52 24.01 8.57
CA GLU A 20 -6.67 24.72 9.14
C GLU A 20 -7.00 24.36 10.60
N CYS A 21 -6.12 23.65 11.32
CA CYS A 21 -6.26 23.55 12.77
C CYS A 21 -6.14 24.95 13.45
N GLY A 22 -5.43 25.89 12.80
CA GLY A 22 -5.15 27.21 13.36
C GLY A 22 -4.27 27.21 14.62
N GLN A 23 -3.94 26.03 15.14
CA GLN A 23 -3.08 25.83 16.31
C GLN A 23 -1.69 25.45 15.82
N GLY A 24 -0.72 26.35 16.03
CA GLY A 24 0.69 26.01 15.90
C GLY A 24 1.05 24.99 16.97
N GLY A 25 1.34 23.76 16.57
CA GLY A 25 1.69 22.67 17.47
C GLY A 25 2.35 21.51 16.74
N ASP A 26 2.92 20.59 17.51
CA ASP A 26 3.62 19.43 16.96
C ASP A 26 2.63 18.51 16.22
N ILE A 27 2.90 18.29 14.93
CA ILE A 27 2.25 17.25 14.13
C ILE A 27 3.20 16.07 13.93
N PHE A 28 2.64 14.88 13.74
CA PHE A 28 3.44 13.70 13.42
C PHE A 28 2.81 12.86 12.31
N PRO A 29 3.62 12.26 11.43
CA PRO A 29 3.13 11.55 10.25
C PRO A 29 2.71 10.12 10.54
N CYS A 30 1.70 9.65 9.81
CA CYS A 30 1.45 8.22 9.67
C CYS A 30 2.59 7.56 8.87
N LYS A 31 3.06 6.38 9.30
CA LYS A 31 4.18 5.70 8.61
C LYS A 31 3.86 5.18 7.20
N ILE A 32 2.58 5.05 6.83
CA ILE A 32 2.18 4.38 5.58
C ILE A 32 1.30 5.22 4.66
N CYS A 33 0.87 6.41 5.08
CA CYS A 33 0.12 7.33 4.25
C CYS A 33 0.60 8.76 4.53
N PRO A 34 0.37 9.73 3.63
CA PRO A 34 0.95 11.06 3.77
C PRO A 34 0.34 11.89 4.90
N ARG A 35 -0.74 11.42 5.56
CA ARG A 35 -1.45 12.21 6.58
C ARG A 35 -0.63 12.40 7.86
N SER A 36 -0.69 13.62 8.40
CA SER A 36 -0.17 14.00 9.72
C SER A 36 -1.28 14.34 10.71
N PHE A 37 -0.95 14.25 12.00
CA PHE A 37 -1.92 14.39 13.08
C PHE A 37 -1.31 15.13 14.27
N HIS A 38 -2.13 15.91 14.97
CA HIS A 38 -1.80 16.40 16.31
C HIS A 38 -1.96 15.27 17.34
N PRO A 39 -1.03 15.07 18.29
CA PRO A 39 -1.15 14.07 19.35
C PRO A 39 -2.47 14.16 20.12
N ALA A 40 -2.91 15.37 20.45
CA ALA A 40 -4.15 15.62 21.19
C ALA A 40 -5.40 15.07 20.47
N TRP A 41 -5.46 15.17 19.14
CA TRP A 41 -6.62 14.75 18.35
C TRP A 41 -6.78 13.23 18.28
N VAL A 42 -5.71 12.50 18.50
CA VAL A 42 -5.70 11.03 18.50
C VAL A 42 -5.55 10.46 19.91
N GLY A 43 -5.72 11.29 20.94
CA GLY A 43 -5.65 10.88 22.35
C GLY A 43 -4.25 10.45 22.80
N LEU A 44 -3.20 10.99 22.17
CA LEU A 44 -1.81 10.71 22.53
C LEU A 44 -1.22 11.88 23.32
N SER A 45 -0.54 11.56 24.41
CA SER A 45 0.18 12.54 25.24
C SER A 45 1.56 12.92 24.71
N LYS A 46 2.13 12.11 23.81
CA LYS A 46 3.44 12.33 23.18
C LYS A 46 3.49 11.77 21.77
N VAL A 47 4.38 12.31 20.94
CA VAL A 47 4.63 11.81 19.59
C VAL A 47 5.27 10.41 19.67
N PRO A 48 4.64 9.37 19.12
CA PRO A 48 5.19 8.02 19.10
C PRO A 48 6.24 7.84 17.98
N THR A 49 7.22 6.98 18.21
CA THR A 49 8.24 6.63 17.19
C THR A 49 7.65 5.89 15.99
N GLU A 50 6.67 5.01 16.24
CA GLU A 50 5.90 4.29 15.23
C GLU A 50 4.40 4.44 15.49
N TRP A 51 3.66 4.91 14.48
CA TRP A 51 2.22 5.05 14.56
C TRP A 51 1.54 4.99 13.19
N TYR A 52 0.29 4.53 13.22
CA TYR A 52 -0.57 4.40 12.06
C TYR A 52 -1.94 4.97 12.37
N CYS A 53 -2.47 5.78 11.47
CA CYS A 53 -3.80 6.33 11.60
C CYS A 53 -4.88 5.25 11.57
N ASN A 54 -6.10 5.59 11.99
CA ASN A 54 -7.19 4.62 12.13
C ASN A 54 -7.47 3.85 10.81
N SER A 55 -7.46 4.54 9.67
CA SER A 55 -7.65 3.91 8.37
C SER A 55 -6.52 2.95 8.00
N CYS A 56 -5.30 3.27 8.42
CA CYS A 56 -4.09 2.52 8.11
C CYS A 56 -3.85 1.34 9.06
N ARG A 57 -4.39 1.38 10.28
CA ARG A 57 -4.23 0.32 11.29
C ARG A 57 -4.67 -1.04 10.77
N ASN A 58 -5.82 -1.11 10.09
CA ASN A 58 -6.34 -2.34 9.50
C ASN A 58 -5.42 -2.90 8.41
N LEU A 59 -4.79 -2.02 7.61
CA LEU A 59 -3.86 -2.44 6.57
C LEU A 59 -2.62 -3.10 7.18
N VAL A 60 -2.02 -2.48 8.20
CA VAL A 60 -0.87 -3.04 8.92
C VAL A 60 -1.21 -4.38 9.58
N GLN A 61 -2.40 -4.49 10.17
CA GLN A 61 -2.87 -5.74 10.77
C GLN A 61 -3.03 -6.85 9.72
N LYS A 62 -3.60 -6.53 8.55
CA LYS A 62 -3.73 -7.47 7.43
C LYS A 62 -2.36 -7.93 6.92
N GLU A 63 -1.41 -7.02 6.73
CA GLU A 63 -0.04 -7.36 6.33
C GLU A 63 0.64 -8.30 7.34
N LYS A 64 0.53 -7.99 8.64
CA LYS A 64 1.05 -8.85 9.71
C LYS A 64 0.37 -10.23 9.74
N ALA A 65 -0.93 -10.28 9.43
CA ALA A 65 -1.67 -11.53 9.33
C ALA A 65 -1.26 -12.36 8.11
N LEU A 66 -0.99 -11.73 6.96
CA LEU A 66 -0.48 -12.41 5.75
C LEU A 66 0.85 -13.11 6.02
N ALA A 67 1.75 -12.49 6.79
CA ALA A 67 3.02 -13.12 7.17
C ALA A 67 2.86 -14.46 7.94
N LYS A 68 1.71 -14.66 8.59
CA LYS A 68 1.38 -15.89 9.34
C LYS A 68 0.39 -16.80 8.62
N ASN A 69 -0.26 -16.33 7.55
CA ASN A 69 -1.30 -17.08 6.86
C ASN A 69 -0.68 -18.16 5.95
N LYS A 70 -0.85 -19.44 6.34
CA LYS A 70 -0.35 -20.60 5.59
C LYS A 70 -0.95 -20.70 4.18
N ASN A 71 -2.24 -20.41 4.02
CA ASN A 71 -2.90 -20.43 2.72
C ASN A 71 -2.36 -19.31 1.80
N ALA A 72 -2.16 -18.11 2.34
CA ALA A 72 -1.56 -17.00 1.60
C ALA A 72 -0.15 -17.37 1.09
N LYS A 73 0.68 -17.97 1.95
CA LYS A 73 2.00 -18.47 1.55
C LYS A 73 1.93 -19.55 0.48
N ALA A 74 1.02 -20.52 0.63
CA ALA A 74 0.81 -21.57 -0.37
C ALA A 74 0.35 -21.00 -1.73
N ALA A 75 -0.44 -19.92 -1.73
CA ALA A 75 -0.86 -19.20 -2.91
C ALA A 75 0.21 -18.22 -3.46
N GLY A 76 1.43 -18.22 -2.91
CA GLY A 76 2.54 -17.38 -3.36
C GLY A 76 2.45 -15.91 -2.92
N ARG A 77 1.53 -15.55 -2.02
CA ARG A 77 1.48 -14.20 -1.42
C ARG A 77 2.49 -14.13 -0.30
N GLN A 78 3.55 -13.36 -0.53
CA GLN A 78 4.67 -13.20 0.40
C GLN A 78 4.76 -11.76 0.88
N ALA A 79 4.90 -11.55 2.19
CA ALA A 79 5.06 -10.23 2.79
C ALA A 79 6.33 -9.54 2.23
N GLY A 80 6.23 -8.25 1.91
CA GLY A 80 7.33 -7.46 1.36
C GLY A 80 7.63 -7.70 -0.13
N VAL A 81 6.84 -8.52 -0.82
CA VAL A 81 6.99 -8.71 -2.28
C VAL A 81 6.07 -7.75 -3.02
N ASP A 82 6.67 -6.89 -3.87
CA ASP A 82 5.92 -6.08 -4.83
C ASP A 82 5.40 -6.97 -5.97
N SER A 83 4.10 -7.25 -5.93
CA SER A 83 3.44 -8.09 -6.92
C SER A 83 3.44 -7.45 -8.31
N ILE A 84 3.43 -6.12 -8.40
CA ILE A 84 3.48 -5.40 -9.69
C ILE A 84 4.86 -5.54 -10.31
N GLU A 85 5.92 -5.34 -9.53
CA GLU A 85 7.28 -5.59 -9.99
C GLU A 85 7.45 -7.03 -10.48
N GLN A 86 6.93 -8.02 -9.75
CA GLN A 86 7.01 -9.42 -10.16
C GLN A 86 6.25 -9.69 -11.46
N ILE A 87 5.12 -9.02 -11.69
CA ILE A 87 4.38 -9.12 -12.96
C ILE A 87 5.18 -8.49 -14.09
N MET A 88 5.76 -7.30 -13.89
CA MET A 88 6.55 -6.61 -14.90
C MET A 88 7.83 -7.37 -15.28
N LYS A 89 8.40 -8.17 -14.35
CA LYS A 89 9.54 -9.05 -14.62
C LYS A 89 9.17 -10.33 -15.38
N ARG A 90 7.89 -10.69 -15.47
CA ARG A 90 7.45 -11.88 -16.23
C ARG A 90 7.36 -11.53 -17.71
N ALA A 91 7.75 -12.48 -18.56
CA ALA A 91 7.47 -12.39 -19.98
C ALA A 91 5.96 -12.55 -20.21
N ILE A 92 5.29 -11.49 -20.67
CA ILE A 92 3.86 -11.51 -21.00
C ILE A 92 3.73 -11.72 -22.51
N ARG A 93 3.07 -12.80 -22.92
CA ARG A 93 2.74 -13.03 -24.33
C ARG A 93 1.47 -12.25 -24.69
N ASN A 94 1.60 -11.24 -25.54
CA ASN A 94 0.43 -10.63 -26.18
C ASN A 94 -0.05 -11.55 -27.31
N VAL A 95 -1.31 -12.00 -27.25
CA VAL A 95 -1.92 -12.83 -28.29
C VAL A 95 -2.87 -11.92 -29.08
N PRO A 96 -2.67 -11.77 -30.40
CA PRO A 96 -3.62 -11.02 -31.22
C PRO A 96 -4.98 -11.72 -31.15
N ILE A 97 -6.03 -10.94 -30.98
CA ILE A 97 -7.40 -11.43 -31.00
C ILE A 97 -7.70 -11.80 -32.47
N SER A 98 -7.84 -13.09 -32.76
CA SER A 98 -8.34 -13.58 -34.04
C SER A 98 -9.87 -13.66 -34.00
N ASP A 99 -10.53 -13.27 -35.09
CA ASP A 99 -11.99 -13.28 -35.20
C ASP A 99 -12.62 -14.69 -35.25
N ASP A 100 -11.81 -15.75 -35.26
CA ASP A 100 -12.29 -17.14 -35.20
C ASP A 100 -12.51 -17.58 -33.75
N LEU A 101 -13.80 -17.64 -33.38
CA LEU A 101 -14.41 -18.23 -32.17
C LEU A 101 -13.41 -18.71 -31.10
N GLY A 102 -13.01 -17.79 -30.23
CA GLY A 102 -12.24 -18.10 -29.02
C GLY A 102 -13.04 -18.93 -28.02
N GLY A 103 -12.97 -20.25 -28.13
CA GLY A 103 -13.45 -21.19 -27.12
C GLY A 103 -12.42 -21.43 -26.02
N CYS A 104 -12.87 -21.61 -24.78
CA CYS A 104 -12.01 -22.05 -23.67
C CYS A 104 -11.54 -23.49 -23.93
N ALA A 105 -10.22 -23.72 -23.99
CA ALA A 105 -9.64 -25.05 -24.19
C ALA A 105 -10.05 -26.08 -23.11
N LEU A 106 -10.59 -25.62 -21.98
CA LEU A 106 -11.07 -26.45 -20.86
C LEU A 106 -12.58 -26.71 -20.91
N CYS A 107 -13.34 -25.91 -21.66
CA CYS A 107 -14.77 -26.11 -21.85
C CYS A 107 -14.99 -26.77 -23.21
N LYS A 108 -14.71 -28.08 -23.28
CA LYS A 108 -15.27 -28.92 -24.34
C LYS A 108 -16.68 -29.36 -23.98
#